data_AF-S0EFE3-F1
#
_entry.id   AF-S0EFE3-F1
#
_cell.length_a   1.000
_cell.length_b   1.000
_cell.length_c   1.000
_cell.angle_alpha   90.00
_cell.angle_beta   90.00
_cell.angle_gamma   90.00
#
_symmetry.space_group_name_H-M   'P 1'
#
loop_
_entity.id
_entity.type
_entity.pdbx_description
1 polymer ?
#
loop_
_entity_poly.entity_id
_entity_poly.type
_entity_poly.pdbx_seq_one_letter_code
_entity_poly.pdbx_strand_id
1 'polypeptide(L)'
;MNFFNPFSRQGAQWTFVGRTSSFPDVDDDAGNLAKHRLCNGKSIPGCKAFHIPKEDVSSSKEVPVGDDSTLEALVNQVLVFQYKGKFHAIDHSCPHSQYPLSKGTPFDIEDFGVVLSAGVSCPNHGWSFDLFTGMSDRGNYRLQTWEVEIRDIKETESTDTKEKSDLSTDKEVWVRRKQRIG
;
A
#
# COMPACT_ATOMS: atom_id res chain seq x y z
N MET A 1 32.78 -18.29 11.09
CA MET A 1 32.69 -16.81 11.08
C MET A 1 31.29 -16.45 10.62
N ASN A 2 30.41 -16.03 11.53
CA ASN A 2 29.07 -15.58 11.17
C ASN A 2 29.19 -14.19 10.55
N PHE A 3 29.00 -14.10 9.22
CA PHE A 3 28.81 -12.84 8.55
C PHE A 3 27.42 -12.31 8.89
N PHE A 4 27.31 -11.57 10.00
CA PHE A 4 26.14 -10.73 10.24
C PHE A 4 26.13 -9.65 9.17
N ASN A 5 25.25 -9.79 8.19
CA ASN A 5 25.04 -8.81 7.14
C ASN A 5 24.24 -7.63 7.73
N PRO A 6 24.84 -6.45 8.00
CA PRO A 6 24.15 -5.34 8.66
C PRO A 6 22.98 -4.78 7.85
N PHE A 7 22.99 -5.01 6.52
CA PHE A 7 21.92 -4.64 5.60
C PHE A 7 20.62 -5.42 5.82
N SER A 8 20.65 -6.54 6.56
CA SER A 8 19.44 -7.31 6.84
C SER A 8 18.49 -6.60 7.80
N ARG A 9 18.94 -5.61 8.59
CA ARG A 9 18.10 -4.94 9.60
C ARG A 9 17.37 -3.70 9.10
N GLN A 10 17.82 -3.07 8.00
CA GLN A 10 17.25 -1.82 7.51
C GLN A 10 15.92 -2.03 6.77
N GLY A 11 15.75 -3.17 6.08
CA GLY A 11 14.45 -3.53 5.48
C GLY A 11 13.34 -3.80 6.49
N ALA A 12 13.66 -3.94 7.79
CA ALA A 12 12.72 -4.28 8.84
C ALA A 12 12.07 -3.06 9.52
N GLN A 13 12.51 -1.84 9.17
CA GLN A 13 11.99 -0.61 9.75
C GLN A 13 10.60 -0.29 9.21
N TRP A 14 9.70 0.02 10.12
CA TRP A 14 8.33 0.42 9.81
C TRP A 14 8.28 1.90 9.45
N THR A 15 7.55 2.23 8.39
CA THR A 15 7.30 3.59 7.92
C THR A 15 5.84 3.93 8.14
N PHE A 16 5.56 5.03 8.83
CA PHE A 16 4.21 5.55 8.95
C PHE A 16 3.79 6.18 7.61
N VAL A 17 2.64 5.77 7.07
CA VAL A 17 2.14 6.22 5.76
C VAL A 17 0.81 6.97 5.85
N GLY A 18 0.33 7.25 7.05
CA GLY A 18 -0.90 8.00 7.29
C GLY A 18 -1.88 7.25 8.17
N ARG A 19 -3.05 7.86 8.35
CA ARG A 19 -4.13 7.29 9.16
C ARG A 19 -5.14 6.57 8.29
N THR A 20 -5.85 5.60 8.85
CA THR A 20 -6.89 4.83 8.15
C THR A 20 -7.94 5.72 7.50
N SER A 21 -8.35 6.81 8.15
CA SER A 21 -9.29 7.81 7.63
C SER A 21 -8.83 8.54 6.36
N SER A 22 -7.54 8.45 6.04
CA SER A 22 -6.94 9.08 4.87
C SER A 22 -6.83 8.16 3.66
N PHE A 23 -7.30 6.91 3.78
CA PHE A 23 -7.36 5.92 2.72
C PHE A 23 -8.82 5.49 2.54
N PRO A 24 -9.53 6.00 1.51
CA PRO A 24 -10.84 5.47 1.22
C PRO A 24 -10.76 4.04 0.70
N ASP A 25 -11.78 3.24 1.00
CA ASP A 25 -11.91 1.91 0.40
C ASP A 25 -12.17 2.05 -1.10
N VAL A 26 -11.39 1.32 -1.89
CA VAL A 26 -11.47 1.40 -3.35
C VAL A 26 -12.52 0.47 -3.96
N ASP A 27 -13.15 -0.40 -3.17
CA ASP A 27 -14.17 -1.36 -3.64
C ASP A 27 -15.46 -0.69 -4.15
N ASP A 28 -15.80 0.48 -3.60
CA ASP A 28 -17.09 1.14 -3.86
C ASP A 28 -17.28 1.62 -5.31
N ASP A 29 -16.22 1.65 -6.11
CA ASP A 29 -16.23 2.19 -7.47
C ASP A 29 -15.40 1.31 -8.41
N ALA A 30 -16.03 0.79 -9.46
CA ALA A 30 -15.32 0.13 -10.57
C ALA A 30 -14.40 1.15 -11.28
N GLY A 31 -13.13 1.22 -10.85
CA GLY A 31 -12.16 2.19 -11.34
C GLY A 31 -10.75 1.90 -10.84
N ASN A 32 -9.78 2.67 -11.36
CA ASN A 32 -8.40 2.52 -10.96
C ASN A 32 -8.13 3.03 -9.52
N LEU A 33 -7.00 2.62 -8.95
CA LEU A 33 -6.59 2.98 -7.58
C LEU A 33 -6.42 4.51 -7.42
N ALA A 34 -5.87 5.21 -8.42
CA ALA A 34 -5.64 6.65 -8.40
C ALA A 34 -6.93 7.49 -8.47
N LYS A 35 -8.07 6.88 -8.83
CA LYS A 35 -9.34 7.58 -8.96
C LYS A 35 -9.66 8.29 -7.64
N HIS A 36 -9.96 9.57 -7.76
CA HIS A 36 -10.38 10.38 -6.63
C HIS A 36 -11.79 9.97 -6.17
N ARG A 37 -11.97 9.93 -4.85
CA ARG A 37 -13.21 9.59 -4.16
C ARG A 37 -13.60 10.72 -3.21
N LEU A 38 -14.89 10.91 -3.00
CA LEU A 38 -15.41 11.93 -2.09
C LEU A 38 -15.54 11.35 -0.68
N CYS A 39 -14.76 11.87 0.26
CA CYS A 39 -14.78 11.49 1.67
C CYS A 39 -14.98 12.73 2.51
N ASN A 40 -16.10 12.82 3.23
CA ASN A 40 -16.46 13.98 4.05
C ASN A 40 -16.33 15.32 3.30
N GLY A 41 -16.77 15.34 2.03
CA GLY A 41 -16.72 16.53 1.15
C GLY A 41 -15.34 16.85 0.57
N LYS A 42 -14.31 16.03 0.83
CA LYS A 42 -12.97 16.18 0.26
C LYS A 42 -12.73 15.13 -0.82
N SER A 43 -12.12 15.54 -1.92
CA SER A 43 -11.67 14.66 -3.01
C SER A 43 -10.29 14.08 -2.66
N ILE A 44 -10.22 12.78 -2.37
CA ILE A 44 -9.01 12.08 -1.92
C ILE A 44 -8.72 10.94 -2.91
N PRO A 45 -7.47 10.71 -3.35
CA PRO A 45 -7.14 9.57 -4.20
C PRO A 45 -7.37 8.24 -3.45
N GLY A 46 -7.77 7.18 -4.18
CA GLY A 46 -7.96 5.83 -3.62
C GLY A 46 -6.69 5.14 -3.13
N CYS A 47 -5.54 5.67 -3.53
CA CYS A 47 -4.24 5.16 -3.14
C CYS A 47 -3.27 6.32 -2.88
N LYS A 48 -2.23 6.04 -2.11
CA LYS A 48 -1.10 6.93 -1.90
C LYS A 48 0.20 6.24 -2.27
N ALA A 49 1.14 6.99 -2.82
CA ALA A 49 2.47 6.48 -3.13
C ALA A 49 3.50 7.15 -2.22
N PHE A 50 4.51 6.38 -1.81
CA PHE A 50 5.59 6.86 -0.97
C PHE A 50 6.92 6.42 -1.57
N HIS A 51 7.85 7.35 -1.73
CA HIS A 51 9.24 7.01 -1.99
C HIS A 51 9.90 6.66 -0.66
N ILE A 52 10.30 5.41 -0.48
CA ILE A 52 10.94 4.90 0.73
C ILE A 52 12.31 4.37 0.30
N PRO A 53 13.43 5.06 0.57
CA PRO A 53 14.75 4.54 0.22
C PRO A 53 15.07 3.22 0.95
N LYS A 54 16.03 2.46 0.42
CA LYS A 54 16.44 1.18 1.05
C LYS A 54 17.43 1.41 2.18
N GLU A 55 18.28 2.42 2.00
CA GLU A 55 19.40 2.78 2.85
C GLU A 55 18.94 3.61 4.05
N ASP A 56 18.03 4.55 3.81
CA ASP A 56 17.52 5.46 4.84
C ASP A 56 16.00 5.62 4.76
N VAL A 57 15.29 4.84 5.58
CA VAL A 57 13.83 4.88 5.70
C VAL A 57 13.35 6.18 6.35
N SER A 58 14.19 6.92 7.08
CA SER A 58 13.80 8.19 7.70
C SER A 58 13.55 9.31 6.67
N SER A 59 14.15 9.20 5.49
CA SER A 59 13.97 10.11 4.36
C SER A 59 12.71 9.81 3.50
N SER A 60 11.81 8.96 3.99
CA SER A 60 10.59 8.59 3.27
C SER A 60 9.68 9.79 3.05
N LYS A 61 9.12 9.91 1.84
CA LYS A 61 8.21 11.00 1.46
C LYS A 61 7.02 10.50 0.65
N GLU A 62 5.85 11.10 0.87
CA GLU A 62 4.69 10.91 0.00
C GLU A 62 4.97 11.53 -1.38
N VAL A 63 4.54 10.84 -2.44
CA VAL A 63 4.69 11.25 -3.84
C VAL A 63 3.29 11.39 -4.44
N PRO A 64 3.02 12.45 -5.20
CA PRO A 64 1.71 12.63 -5.83
C PRO A 64 1.38 11.48 -6.79
N VAL A 65 0.14 11.03 -6.72
CA VAL A 65 -0.43 10.00 -7.60
C VAL A 65 -1.46 10.68 -8.51
N GLY A 66 -1.39 10.45 -9.82
CA GLY A 66 -2.35 11.05 -10.77
C GLY A 66 -1.81 11.12 -12.20
N ASP A 67 -2.57 11.77 -13.08
CA ASP A 67 -2.23 11.88 -14.51
C ASP A 67 -1.03 12.78 -14.79
N ASP A 68 -0.70 13.66 -13.84
CA ASP A 68 0.38 14.64 -13.92
C ASP A 68 1.58 14.25 -13.05
N SER A 69 1.68 12.98 -12.61
CA SER A 69 2.86 12.50 -11.90
C SER A 69 4.05 12.59 -12.86
N THR A 70 4.85 13.65 -12.68
CA THR A 70 6.14 13.85 -13.33
C THR A 70 6.92 12.55 -13.28
N LEU A 71 7.68 12.26 -14.34
CA LEU A 71 8.52 11.08 -14.55
C LEU A 71 9.66 10.93 -13.51
N GLU A 72 9.41 11.17 -12.23
CA GLU A 72 10.25 10.60 -11.18
C GLU A 72 10.21 9.09 -11.37
N ALA A 73 11.40 8.49 -11.43
CA ALA A 73 11.50 7.05 -11.58
C ALA A 73 10.68 6.39 -10.46
N LEU A 74 9.74 5.51 -10.81
CA LEU A 74 8.90 4.72 -9.89
C LEU A 74 9.72 3.75 -9.00
N VAL A 75 11.03 3.96 -8.95
CA VAL A 75 12.03 3.19 -8.24
C VAL A 75 11.87 3.45 -6.74
N ASN A 76 11.84 2.37 -5.97
CA ASN A 76 11.67 2.40 -4.52
C ASN A 76 10.39 3.12 -4.06
N GLN A 77 9.37 3.19 -4.91
CA GLN A 77 8.05 3.68 -4.51
C GLN A 77 7.15 2.52 -4.10
N VAL A 78 6.52 2.66 -2.94
CA VAL A 78 5.44 1.78 -2.48
C VAL A 78 4.10 2.47 -2.73
N LEU A 79 3.14 1.72 -3.24
CA LEU A 79 1.75 2.11 -3.39
C LEU A 79 0.93 1.46 -2.27
N VAL A 80 0.18 2.26 -1.53
CA VAL A 80 -0.65 1.84 -0.40
C VAL A 80 -2.10 2.21 -0.66
N PHE A 81 -3.01 1.26 -0.46
CA PHE A 81 -4.45 1.45 -0.66
C PHE A 81 -5.25 0.49 0.20
N GLN A 82 -6.53 0.80 0.41
CA GLN A 82 -7.49 -0.07 1.08
C GLN A 82 -8.42 -0.68 0.03
N TYR A 83 -8.62 -1.99 0.05
CA TYR A 83 -9.56 -2.71 -0.81
C TYR A 83 -10.36 -3.71 0.04
N LYS A 84 -11.69 -3.61 0.01
CA LYS A 84 -12.61 -4.49 0.76
C LYS A 84 -12.26 -4.57 2.25
N GLY A 85 -12.02 -3.42 2.85
CA GLY A 85 -11.67 -3.23 4.24
C GLY A 85 -10.23 -3.58 4.60
N LYS A 86 -9.44 -4.14 3.67
CA LYS A 86 -8.07 -4.59 3.92
C LYS A 86 -7.05 -3.65 3.32
N PHE A 87 -5.97 -3.38 4.05
CA PHE A 87 -4.87 -2.57 3.53
C PHE A 87 -3.85 -3.42 2.78
N HIS A 88 -3.42 -2.90 1.64
CA HIS A 88 -2.43 -3.51 0.77
C HIS A 88 -1.31 -2.53 0.49
N ALA A 89 -0.08 -3.05 0.41
CA ALA A 89 1.10 -2.28 0.03
C ALA A 89 1.95 -3.10 -0.95
N ILE A 90 2.26 -2.50 -2.10
CA ILE A 90 2.97 -3.12 -3.22
C ILE A 90 3.96 -2.14 -3.82
N ASP A 91 4.94 -2.61 -4.59
CA ASP A 91 5.73 -1.70 -5.41
C ASP A 91 4.82 -0.96 -6.40
N HIS A 92 5.01 0.35 -6.54
CA HIS A 92 4.22 1.18 -7.45
C HIS A 92 4.52 0.86 -8.92
N SER A 93 5.72 0.34 -9.20
CA SER A 93 6.19 0.02 -10.55
C SER A 93 5.78 -1.40 -10.95
N CYS A 94 5.05 -1.54 -12.06
CA CYS A 94 4.75 -2.86 -12.62
C CYS A 94 6.06 -3.58 -13.03
N PRO A 95 6.31 -4.82 -12.58
CA PRO A 95 7.57 -5.53 -12.84
C PRO A 95 7.77 -5.91 -14.32
N HIS A 96 6.73 -5.77 -15.16
CA HIS A 96 6.82 -6.02 -16.59
C HIS A 96 7.51 -4.88 -17.34
N SER A 97 6.96 -3.67 -17.24
CA SER A 97 7.36 -2.51 -18.07
C SER A 97 7.36 -1.19 -17.31
N GLN A 98 7.45 -1.23 -15.98
CA GLN A 98 7.51 -0.07 -15.08
C GLN A 98 6.30 0.88 -15.23
N TYR A 99 5.14 0.37 -15.60
CA TYR A 99 3.91 1.16 -15.64
C TYR A 99 3.39 1.41 -14.21
N PRO A 100 2.87 2.61 -13.88
CA PRO A 100 2.38 2.91 -12.54
C PRO A 100 1.13 2.10 -12.19
N LEU A 101 1.23 1.26 -11.16
CA LEU A 101 0.12 0.45 -10.67
C LEU A 101 -0.95 1.24 -9.92
N SER A 102 -0.73 2.53 -9.64
CA SER A 102 -1.80 3.43 -9.21
C SER A 102 -2.91 3.57 -10.27
N LYS A 103 -2.58 3.36 -11.55
CA LYS A 103 -3.57 3.27 -12.63
C LYS A 103 -4.16 1.86 -12.78
N GLY A 104 -3.75 0.93 -11.93
CA GLY A 104 -4.27 -0.44 -11.87
C GLY A 104 -5.67 -0.52 -11.28
N THR A 105 -6.35 -1.61 -11.59
CA THR A 105 -7.71 -1.90 -11.11
C THR A 105 -7.65 -3.10 -10.17
N PRO A 106 -8.05 -2.95 -8.90
CA PRO A 106 -8.12 -4.08 -7.96
C PRO A 106 -9.31 -4.98 -8.30
N PHE A 107 -9.20 -6.27 -7.99
CA PHE A 107 -10.23 -7.26 -8.22
C PHE A 107 -10.09 -8.44 -7.25
N ASP A 108 -11.17 -9.21 -7.06
CA ASP A 108 -11.10 -10.46 -6.32
C ASP A 108 -10.62 -11.60 -7.21
N ILE A 109 -9.71 -12.41 -6.68
CA ILE A 109 -9.33 -13.68 -7.29
C ILE A 109 -10.27 -14.73 -6.71
N GLU A 110 -11.21 -15.18 -7.54
CA GLU A 110 -12.27 -16.12 -7.16
C GLU A 110 -12.13 -17.46 -7.89
N ASP A 111 -12.55 -18.54 -7.25
CA ASP A 111 -12.75 -19.84 -7.87
C ASP A 111 -14.10 -20.41 -7.42
N PHE A 112 -14.97 -20.78 -8.37
CA PHE A 112 -16.34 -21.25 -8.13
C PHE A 112 -17.16 -20.38 -7.13
N GLY A 113 -17.01 -19.05 -7.18
CA GLY A 113 -17.73 -18.11 -6.31
C GLY A 113 -17.17 -17.99 -4.89
N VAL A 114 -15.98 -18.56 -4.64
CA VAL A 114 -15.23 -18.37 -3.39
C VAL A 114 -14.07 -17.43 -3.64
N VAL A 115 -14.02 -16.32 -2.90
CA VAL A 115 -12.88 -15.38 -2.93
C VAL A 115 -11.67 -16.03 -2.27
N LEU A 116 -10.66 -16.36 -3.06
CA LEU A 116 -9.41 -16.97 -2.62
C LEU A 116 -8.37 -15.92 -2.25
N SER A 117 -8.35 -14.80 -2.96
CA SER A 117 -7.36 -13.74 -2.81
C SER A 117 -7.86 -12.44 -3.44
N ALA A 118 -7.00 -11.42 -3.48
CA ALA A 118 -7.23 -10.16 -4.18
C ALA A 118 -6.05 -9.88 -5.11
N GLY A 119 -6.32 -9.29 -6.27
CA GLY A 119 -5.34 -8.95 -7.29
C GLY A 119 -5.42 -7.50 -7.71
N VAL A 120 -4.39 -7.04 -8.42
CA VAL A 120 -4.41 -5.78 -9.18
C VAL A 120 -4.06 -6.04 -10.63
N SER A 121 -4.87 -5.52 -11.55
CA SER A 121 -4.63 -5.60 -12.98
C SER A 121 -3.97 -4.33 -13.49
N CYS A 122 -2.85 -4.46 -14.20
CA CYS A 122 -2.14 -3.37 -14.84
C CYS A 122 -2.77 -3.03 -16.19
N PRO A 123 -3.21 -1.78 -16.43
CA PRO A 123 -3.96 -1.42 -17.64
C PRO A 123 -3.10 -1.40 -18.90
N ASN A 124 -1.77 -1.37 -18.77
CA ASN A 124 -0.88 -1.29 -19.92
C ASN A 124 -0.91 -2.56 -20.79
N HIS A 125 -0.75 -3.73 -20.16
CA HIS A 125 -0.68 -5.02 -20.85
C HIS A 125 -1.64 -6.09 -20.27
N GLY A 126 -2.49 -5.71 -19.30
CA GLY A 126 -3.48 -6.58 -18.69
C GLY A 126 -2.90 -7.64 -17.74
N TRP A 127 -1.63 -7.53 -17.35
CA TRP A 127 -1.03 -8.46 -16.39
C TRP A 127 -1.54 -8.17 -15.00
N SER A 128 -1.80 -9.24 -14.26
CA SER A 128 -2.42 -9.16 -12.96
C SER A 128 -1.54 -9.80 -11.91
N PHE A 129 -1.53 -9.22 -10.72
CA PHE A 129 -0.67 -9.66 -9.63
C PHE A 129 -1.49 -9.88 -8.38
N ASP A 130 -1.31 -11.03 -7.74
CA ASP A 130 -1.88 -11.32 -6.44
C ASP A 130 -1.28 -10.41 -5.36
N LEU A 131 -2.12 -9.71 -4.61
CA LEU A 131 -1.72 -8.67 -3.65
C LEU A 131 -1.06 -9.21 -2.38
N PHE A 132 -1.14 -10.51 -2.12
CA PHE A 132 -0.57 -11.14 -0.92
C PHE A 132 0.77 -11.81 -1.22
N THR A 133 0.85 -12.50 -2.35
CA THR A 133 1.99 -13.31 -2.77
C THR A 133 2.89 -12.58 -3.76
N GLY A 134 2.32 -11.64 -4.53
CA GLY A 134 2.97 -10.94 -5.64
C GLY A 134 3.02 -11.73 -6.93
N MET A 135 2.45 -12.95 -6.99
CA MET A 135 2.53 -13.79 -8.17
C MET A 135 1.77 -13.17 -9.34
N SER A 136 2.43 -13.13 -10.50
CA SER A 136 1.84 -12.73 -11.76
C SER A 136 0.97 -13.85 -12.33
N ASP A 137 -0.12 -13.49 -13.00
CA ASP A 137 -0.90 -14.41 -13.85
C ASP A 137 -0.10 -14.87 -15.08
N ARG A 138 0.95 -14.13 -15.46
CA ARG A 138 1.79 -14.41 -16.63
C ARG A 138 3.28 -14.46 -16.33
N GLY A 139 3.94 -15.39 -17.01
CA GLY A 139 5.38 -15.57 -16.96
C GLY A 139 5.88 -15.87 -15.54
N ASN A 140 7.14 -15.56 -15.27
CA ASN A 140 7.74 -15.72 -13.95
C ASN A 140 8.00 -14.36 -13.27
N TYR A 141 7.15 -13.38 -13.56
CA TYR A 141 7.23 -12.06 -12.95
C TYR A 141 6.62 -12.10 -11.55
N ARG A 142 7.17 -11.30 -10.66
CA ARG A 142 6.68 -11.18 -9.30
C ARG A 142 6.65 -9.72 -8.88
N LEU A 143 5.47 -9.24 -8.52
CA LEU A 143 5.29 -7.94 -7.90
C LEU A 143 5.78 -8.01 -6.45
N GLN A 144 6.62 -7.05 -6.06
CA GLN A 144 7.06 -6.96 -4.68
C GLN A 144 5.88 -6.50 -3.81
N THR A 145 5.56 -7.29 -2.79
CA THR A 145 4.57 -6.97 -1.77
C THR A 145 5.26 -6.52 -0.49
N TRP A 146 4.61 -5.64 0.25
CA TRP A 146 5.07 -5.07 1.51
C TRP A 146 4.21 -5.61 2.65
N GLU A 147 4.73 -5.54 3.87
CA GLU A 147 3.95 -5.82 5.06
C GLU A 147 3.23 -4.54 5.49
N VAL A 148 1.97 -4.69 5.90
CA VAL A 148 1.16 -3.59 6.44
C VAL A 148 0.76 -3.96 7.86
N GLU A 149 0.90 -3.01 8.77
CA GLU A 149 0.46 -3.12 10.14
C GLU A 149 -0.43 -1.92 10.50
N ILE A 150 -1.59 -2.22 11.08
CA ILE A 150 -2.51 -1.20 11.58
C ILE A 150 -2.34 -1.12 13.08
N ARG A 151 -1.96 0.06 13.59
CA ARG A 151 -1.68 0.28 15.01
C ARG A 151 -2.69 1.24 15.63
N ASP A 152 -3.11 0.94 16.85
CA ASP A 152 -3.95 1.87 17.61
C ASP A 152 -3.13 3.10 18.03
N ILE A 153 -3.77 4.26 18.01
CA ILE A 153 -3.15 5.51 18.47
C ILE A 153 -3.10 5.44 20.00
N LYS A 154 -1.90 5.49 20.58
CA LYS A 154 -1.76 5.68 22.03
C LYS A 154 -2.01 7.14 22.35
N GLU A 155 -3.17 7.45 22.94
CA GLU A 155 -3.42 8.77 23.52
C GLU A 155 -2.40 9.00 24.64
N THR A 156 -1.42 9.88 24.39
CA THR A 156 -0.54 10.38 25.46
C THR A 156 -1.39 11.31 26.32
N GLU A 157 -1.55 10.95 27.60
CA GLU A 157 -2.36 11.63 28.61
C GLU A 157 -2.39 13.16 28.45
N SER A 158 -3.54 13.70 28.04
CA SER A 158 -3.93 15.06 28.34
C SER A 158 -5.20 15.04 29.17
N THR A 159 -5.10 15.74 30.28
CA THR A 159 -5.98 15.81 31.44
C THR A 159 -7.45 16.16 31.12
N ASP A 160 -8.32 15.49 31.88
CA ASP A 160 -9.70 15.87 32.24
C ASP A 160 -10.73 16.01 31.11
N THR A 161 -11.53 14.96 30.90
CA THR A 161 -12.87 14.81 31.52
C THR A 161 -13.50 13.51 31.06
N LYS A 162 -14.08 12.77 32.01
CA LYS A 162 -14.82 11.52 31.79
C LYS A 162 -16.03 11.73 30.87
N GLU A 163 -15.93 11.27 29.64
CA GLU A 163 -17.04 10.61 28.92
C GLU A 163 -16.47 9.46 28.09
N LYS A 164 -16.91 8.24 28.40
CA LYS A 164 -16.66 7.07 27.54
C LYS A 164 -17.29 7.35 26.17
N SER A 165 -16.47 7.56 25.15
CA SER A 165 -16.89 7.47 23.76
C SER A 165 -16.02 6.45 23.03
N ASP A 166 -16.62 5.33 22.64
CA ASP A 166 -16.04 4.21 21.87
C ASP A 166 -15.71 4.62 20.40
N LEU A 167 -15.07 5.77 20.16
CA LEU A 167 -15.03 6.38 18.82
C LEU A 167 -13.71 7.03 18.38
N SER A 168 -12.55 6.52 18.82
CA SER A 168 -11.31 6.73 18.04
C SER A 168 -11.16 5.61 17.00
N THR A 169 -12.01 5.61 15.96
CA THR A 169 -11.93 4.61 14.86
C THR A 169 -10.72 4.79 13.97
N ASP A 170 -9.98 5.90 14.11
CA ASP A 170 -8.85 6.20 13.27
C ASP A 170 -7.57 5.58 13.84
N LYS A 171 -6.93 4.73 13.04
CA LYS A 171 -5.71 3.99 13.38
C LYS A 171 -4.55 4.44 12.49
N GLU A 172 -3.34 4.11 12.89
CA GLU A 172 -2.14 4.38 12.10
C GLU A 172 -1.86 3.24 11.13
N VAL A 173 -1.52 3.58 9.88
CA VAL A 173 -1.10 2.64 8.85
C VAL A 173 0.42 2.69 8.75
N TRP A 174 1.05 1.54 8.96
CA TRP A 174 2.50 1.36 8.88
C TRP A 174 2.85 0.33 7.82
N VAL A 175 3.92 0.59 7.06
CA VAL A 175 4.42 -0.35 6.04
C VAL A 175 5.89 -0.66 6.23
N ARG A 176 6.31 -1.87 5.84
CA ARG A 176 7.73 -2.24 5.73
C ARG A 176 7.97 -3.24 4.62
N ARG A 177 9.23 -3.36 4.20
CA ARG A 177 9.62 -4.38 3.21
C ARG A 177 9.54 -5.77 3.84
N LYS A 178 8.96 -6.73 3.11
CA LYS A 178 8.99 -8.14 3.51
C LYS A 178 10.43 -8.59 3.71
N GLN A 179 10.71 -9.19 4.86
CA GLN A 179 12.00 -9.81 5.12
C GLN A 179 12.13 -11.06 4.27
N ARG A 180 13.26 -11.23 3.57
CA ARG A 180 13.61 -12.53 3.00
C ARG A 180 13.94 -13.45 4.16
N ILE A 181 13.01 -14.32 4.54
CA ILE A 181 13.30 -15.46 5.40
C ILE A 181 14.12 -16.40 4.51
N GLY A 182 15.43 -16.43 4.76
CA GLY A 182 16.38 -17.30 4.08
C GLY A 182 16.28 -18.74 4.56
#